data_AF-A0A367IJW1-F1
#
_entry.id   AF-A0A367IJW1-F1
#
_cell.length_a   1.000
_cell.length_b   1.000
_cell.length_c   1.000
_cell.angle_alpha   90.00
_cell.angle_beta   90.00
_cell.angle_gamma   90.00
#
_symmetry.space_group_name_H-M   'P 1'
#
loop_
_entity.id
_entity.type
_entity.pdbx_description
1 polymer ?
#
loop_
_entity_poly.entity_id
_entity_poly.type
_entity_poly.pdbx_seq_one_letter_code
_entity_poly.pdbx_strand_id
1 'polypeptide(L)'
;IAYAYYDKRHYELALKVFQRIIDASDEVEVDLLIRTADCYREMGELDTAVMFYINVLEEQPENLDVMVSLATVYEEQGKEEQALDLLEFGNHEEKQRGT
;
A
#
# COMPACT_ATOMS: atom_id res chain seq x y z
N ILE A 1 -1.49 -11.05 -16.24
CA ILE A 1 -2.05 -12.25 -15.58
C ILE A 1 -2.24 -12.02 -14.08
N ALA A 2 -1.25 -11.50 -13.36
CA ALA A 2 -1.37 -11.16 -11.94
C ALA A 2 -2.51 -10.15 -11.64
N TYR A 3 -2.57 -9.05 -12.42
CA TYR A 3 -3.64 -8.03 -12.31
C TYR A 3 -5.06 -8.59 -12.51
N ALA A 4 -5.21 -9.63 -13.35
CA ALA A 4 -6.51 -10.24 -13.60
C ALA A 4 -7.00 -11.16 -12.46
N TYR A 5 -6.11 -11.58 -11.53
CA TYR A 5 -6.49 -12.33 -10.33
C TYR A 5 -6.88 -11.41 -9.17
N TYR A 6 -6.27 -10.22 -9.09
CA TYR A 6 -6.66 -9.16 -8.16
C TYR A 6 -8.12 -8.73 -8.40
N ASP A 7 -8.48 -8.44 -9.66
CA ASP A 7 -9.84 -8.05 -10.04
C ASP A 7 -10.90 -9.13 -9.76
N LYS A 8 -10.49 -10.39 -9.59
CA LYS A 8 -11.37 -11.52 -9.28
C LYS A 8 -11.42 -11.86 -7.78
N ARG A 9 -10.86 -11.02 -6.91
CA ARG A 9 -10.72 -11.27 -5.46
C ARG A 9 -9.99 -12.57 -5.12
N HIS A 10 -9.16 -13.08 -6.04
CA HIS A 10 -8.29 -14.23 -5.79
C HIS A 10 -6.93 -13.77 -5.28
N TYR A 11 -6.94 -13.10 -4.13
CA TYR A 11 -5.76 -12.43 -3.56
C TYR A 11 -4.60 -13.39 -3.31
N GLU A 12 -4.86 -14.61 -2.82
CA GLU A 12 -3.83 -15.64 -2.63
C GLU A 12 -3.09 -16.02 -3.92
N LEU A 13 -3.81 -16.08 -5.05
CA LEU A 13 -3.21 -16.39 -6.36
C LEU A 13 -2.47 -15.18 -6.91
N ALA A 14 -2.98 -13.97 -6.70
CA ALA A 14 -2.31 -12.73 -7.07
C ALA A 14 -0.96 -12.61 -6.32
N LEU A 15 -0.95 -12.83 -5.00
CA LEU A 15 0.25 -12.82 -4.16
C LEU A 15 1.29 -13.85 -4.61
N LYS A 16 0.89 -15.07 -4.98
CA LYS A 16 1.83 -16.07 -5.53
C LYS A 16 2.50 -15.60 -6.82
N VAL A 17 1.79 -14.86 -7.67
CA VAL A 17 2.38 -14.33 -8.91
C VAL A 17 3.25 -13.11 -8.60
N PHE A 18 2.81 -12.23 -7.72
CA PHE A 18 3.58 -11.06 -7.29
C PHE A 18 4.90 -11.47 -6.63
N GLN A 19 4.89 -12.46 -5.73
CA GLN A 19 6.11 -12.97 -5.10
C GLN A 19 7.10 -13.50 -6.13
N ARG A 20 6.64 -14.21 -7.17
CA ARG A 20 7.53 -14.70 -8.23
C ARG A 20 8.13 -13.59 -9.08
N ILE A 21 7.45 -12.45 -9.19
CA ILE A 21 7.99 -11.27 -9.87
C ILE A 21 9.05 -10.61 -8.97
N ILE A 22 8.74 -10.44 -7.68
CA ILE A 22 9.67 -9.91 -6.68
C ILE A 22 10.95 -10.76 -6.60
N ASP A 23 10.83 -12.09 -6.60
CA ASP A 23 11.97 -13.00 -6.52
C ASP A 23 12.81 -13.04 -7.82
N ALA A 24 12.22 -12.65 -8.96
CA ALA A 24 12.84 -12.73 -10.28
C ALA A 24 13.44 -11.40 -10.75
N SER A 25 13.16 -10.31 -10.05
CA SER A 25 13.60 -8.97 -10.40
C SER A 25 14.46 -8.40 -9.28
N ASP A 26 15.62 -7.84 -9.64
CA ASP A 26 16.46 -7.10 -8.67
C ASP A 26 15.83 -5.74 -8.28
N GLU A 27 14.94 -5.22 -9.12
CA GLU A 27 14.16 -4.00 -8.88
C GLU A 27 12.66 -4.33 -8.84
N VAL A 28 12.01 -3.99 -7.72
CA VAL A 28 10.57 -4.18 -7.55
C VAL A 28 9.86 -2.86 -7.86
N GLU A 29 8.94 -2.89 -8.81
CA GLU A 29 8.12 -1.72 -9.15
C GLU A 29 7.23 -1.32 -7.96
N VAL A 30 7.18 -0.02 -7.65
CA VAL A 30 6.34 0.52 -6.56
C VAL A 30 4.87 0.13 -6.73
N ASP A 31 4.34 0.19 -7.96
CA ASP A 31 2.96 -0.23 -8.26
C ASP A 31 2.69 -1.70 -7.88
N LEU A 32 3.69 -2.58 -7.98
CA LEU A 32 3.56 -3.98 -7.59
C LEU A 32 3.48 -4.11 -6.07
N LEU A 33 4.26 -3.32 -5.33
CA LEU A 33 4.22 -3.28 -3.86
C LEU A 33 2.87 -2.76 -3.35
N ILE A 34 2.35 -1.67 -3.94
CA ILE A 34 1.03 -1.11 -3.60
C ILE A 34 -0.06 -2.17 -3.79
N ARG A 35 -0.09 -2.84 -4.94
CA ARG A 35 -1.10 -3.89 -5.21
C ARG A 35 -0.95 -5.12 -4.33
N THR A 36 0.27 -5.42 -3.91
CA THR A 36 0.55 -6.48 -2.93
C THR A 36 -0.01 -6.10 -1.56
N ALA A 37 0.19 -4.86 -1.13
CA ALA A 37 -0.40 -4.33 0.10
C ALA A 37 -1.94 -4.38 0.06
N ASP A 38 -2.54 -3.94 -1.05
CA ASP A 38 -4.00 -3.99 -1.24
C ASP A 38 -4.54 -5.42 -1.14
N CYS A 39 -3.85 -6.41 -1.73
CA CYS A 39 -4.21 -7.83 -1.58
C CYS A 39 -4.23 -8.26 -0.12
N TYR A 40 -3.20 -7.90 0.65
CA TYR A 40 -3.13 -8.25 2.07
C TYR A 40 -4.23 -7.55 2.88
N ARG A 41 -4.53 -6.28 2.57
CA ARG A 41 -5.65 -5.56 3.19
C ARG A 41 -6.97 -6.26 2.96
N GLU A 42 -7.30 -6.60 1.71
CA GLU A 42 -8.55 -7.28 1.37
C GLU A 42 -8.65 -8.70 1.94
N MET A 43 -7.51 -9.32 2.29
CA MET A 43 -7.47 -10.60 3.00
C MET A 43 -7.61 -10.45 4.52
N GLY A 44 -7.61 -9.23 5.06
CA GLY A 44 -7.62 -8.95 6.50
C GLY A 44 -6.23 -9.08 7.16
N GLU A 45 -5.18 -9.31 6.38
CA GLU A 45 -3.78 -9.36 6.82
C GLU A 45 -3.22 -7.94 6.95
N LEU A 46 -3.87 -7.14 7.80
CA LEU A 46 -3.66 -5.70 7.88
C LEU A 46 -2.21 -5.33 8.25
N ASP A 47 -1.58 -6.07 9.17
CA ASP A 47 -0.18 -5.80 9.55
C ASP A 47 0.79 -5.99 8.38
N THR A 48 0.52 -6.98 7.52
CA THR A 48 1.32 -7.20 6.31
C THR A 48 1.10 -6.09 5.31
N ALA A 49 -0.15 -5.66 5.10
CA ALA A 49 -0.47 -4.53 4.23
C ALA A 49 0.28 -3.25 4.66
N VAL A 50 0.31 -2.96 5.97
CA VAL A 50 1.04 -1.82 6.54
C VAL A 50 2.53 -1.88 6.16
N MET A 51 3.19 -3.03 6.32
CA MET A 51 4.61 -3.15 5.97
C MET A 51 4.89 -2.83 4.50
N PHE A 52 4.04 -3.30 3.58
CA PHE A 52 4.21 -3.01 2.15
C PHE A 52 3.96 -1.54 1.82
N TYR A 53 2.94 -0.90 2.40
CA TYR A 53 2.73 0.54 2.19
C TYR A 53 3.86 1.39 2.77
N ILE A 54 4.41 1.03 3.94
CA ILE A 54 5.57 1.74 4.51
C ILE A 54 6.77 1.66 3.57
N ASN A 55 7.07 0.48 3.02
CA ASN A 55 8.17 0.32 2.06
C ASN A 55 7.98 1.23 0.83
N VAL A 56 6.74 1.35 0.34
CA VAL A 56 6.43 2.30 -0.74
C VAL A 56 6.67 3.75 -0.32
N LEU A 57 6.30 4.13 0.91
CA LEU A 57 6.53 5.48 1.43
C LEU A 57 8.00 5.75 1.78
N GLU A 58 8.85 4.73 1.98
CA GLU A 58 10.30 4.91 2.12
C GLU A 58 10.92 5.39 0.79
N GLU A 59 10.44 4.87 -0.34
CA GLU A 59 10.87 5.25 -1.68
C GLU A 59 10.13 6.48 -2.23
N GLN A 60 8.84 6.63 -1.89
CA GLN A 60 7.98 7.73 -2.29
C GLN A 60 7.26 8.35 -1.08
N PRO A 61 7.97 9.12 -0.25
CA PRO A 61 7.41 9.70 0.98
C PRO A 61 6.22 10.63 0.76
N GLU A 62 6.09 11.18 -0.46
CA GLU A 62 5.03 12.13 -0.84
C GLU A 62 3.88 11.46 -1.61
N ASN A 63 3.83 10.12 -1.65
CA ASN A 63 2.75 9.42 -2.35
C ASN A 63 1.44 9.44 -1.53
N LEU A 64 0.63 10.46 -1.80
CA LEU A 64 -0.65 10.70 -1.12
C LEU A 64 -1.63 9.52 -1.26
N ASP A 65 -1.67 8.85 -2.41
CA ASP A 65 -2.56 7.71 -2.63
C ASP A 65 -2.24 6.56 -1.67
N VAL A 66 -0.95 6.32 -1.42
CA VAL A 66 -0.48 5.31 -0.48
C VAL A 66 -0.67 5.74 0.96
N MET A 67 -0.47 7.03 1.27
CA MET A 67 -0.76 7.57 2.60
C MET A 67 -2.23 7.39 2.98
N VAL A 68 -3.16 7.69 2.07
CA VAL A 68 -4.59 7.46 2.27
C VAL A 68 -4.90 5.98 2.44
N SER A 69 -4.27 5.11 1.63
CA SER A 69 -4.46 3.67 1.72
C SER A 69 -3.96 3.10 3.04
N LEU A 70 -2.80 3.55 3.53
CA LEU A 70 -2.23 3.15 4.82
C LEU A 70 -3.05 3.70 5.99
N ALA A 71 -3.52 4.96 5.91
CA ALA A 71 -4.41 5.54 6.91
C ALA A 71 -5.70 4.73 7.04
N THR A 72 -6.29 4.33 5.91
CA THR A 72 -7.48 3.43 5.89
C THR A 72 -7.18 2.11 6.60
N VAL A 73 -6.01 1.50 6.37
CA VAL A 73 -5.63 0.27 7.10
C VAL A 73 -5.48 0.52 8.59
N TYR A 74 -4.90 1.64 9.00
CA TYR A 74 -4.80 1.99 10.42
C TYR A 74 -6.17 2.19 11.05
N GLU A 75 -7.14 2.79 10.35
CA GLU A 75 -8.53 2.87 10.81
C GLU A 75 -9.16 1.47 10.97
N GLU A 76 -8.96 0.57 10.01
CA GLU A 76 -9.43 -0.82 10.07
C GLU A 76 -8.80 -1.59 11.25
N GLN A 77 -7.59 -1.23 11.66
CA GLN A 77 -6.90 -1.76 12.84
C GLN A 77 -7.33 -1.08 14.16
N GLY A 78 -8.14 -0.02 14.12
CA GLY A 78 -8.50 0.79 15.29
C GLY A 78 -7.40 1.74 15.77
N LYS A 79 -6.38 2.01 14.93
CA LYS A 79 -5.25 2.92 15.18
C LYS A 79 -5.55 4.31 14.60
N GLU A 80 -6.66 4.90 15.04
CA GLU A 80 -7.18 6.17 14.50
C GLU A 80 -6.19 7.33 14.60
N GLU A 81 -5.42 7.42 15.69
CA GLU A 81 -4.38 8.44 15.88
C GLU A 81 -3.30 8.35 14.78
N GLN A 82 -2.84 7.15 14.44
CA GLN A 82 -1.83 6.96 13.39
C GLN A 82 -2.36 7.26 12.00
N ALA A 83 -3.65 7.00 11.76
CA ALA A 83 -4.31 7.36 10.50
C ALA A 83 -4.39 8.89 10.34
N LEU A 84 -4.79 9.60 11.40
CA LEU A 84 -4.90 11.05 11.41
C LEU A 84 -3.54 11.72 11.21
N ASP A 85 -2.51 11.30 11.96
CA ASP A 85 -1.16 11.83 11.82
C ASP A 85 -0.64 11.73 10.38
N LEU A 86 -0.91 10.59 9.73
CA LEU A 86 -0.49 10.34 8.36
C LEU A 86 -1.23 11.23 7.34
N LEU A 87 -2.54 11.41 7.50
CA LEU A 87 -3.34 12.27 6.64
C LEU A 87 -3.00 13.76 6.84
N GLU A 88 -2.75 14.19 8.07
CA GLU A 88 -2.30 15.55 8.37
C GLU A 88 -0.95 15.85 7.72
N PHE A 89 -0.02 14.91 7.79
CA PHE A 89 1.26 15.02 7.09
C PHE A 89 1.07 15.18 5.58
N GLY A 90 0.27 14.31 4.95
CA GLY A 90 0.02 14.37 3.50
C GLY A 90 -0.63 15.69 3.06
N ASN A 91 -1.63 16.16 3.80
CA ASN A 91 -2.34 17.42 3.52
C ASN A 91 -1.43 18.65 3.65
N HIS A 92 -0.47 18.62 4.58
CA HIS A 92 0.49 19.71 4.77
C HIS A 92 1.43 19.83 3.56
N GLU A 93 1.87 18.72 2.99
CA GLU A 93 2.74 18.68 1.81
C GLU A 93 2.00 19.06 0.52
N GLU A 94 0.74 18.63 0.36
CA GLU A 94 -0.10 19.04 -0.78
C GLU A 94 -0.27 20.56 -0.86
N LYS A 95 -0.54 21.19 0.30
CA LYS A 95 -0.78 22.64 0.40
C LYS A 95 0.45 23.48 0.05
N GLN A 96 1.66 22.97 0.27
CA GLN A 96 2.91 23.65 -0.08
C GLN A 96 3.24 23.61 -1.58
N ARG A 97 2.63 22.69 -2.34
CA ARG A 97 2.82 22.57 -3.79
C ARG A 97 1.86 23.42 -4.63
N GLY A 98 0.78 23.92 -4.03
CA GLY A 98 -0.31 24.61 -4.72
C GLY A 98 -0.14 26.11 -5.02
N THR A 99 1.07 26.66 -4.95
CA THR A 99 1.37 28.10 -5.20
C THR A 99 2.41 28.28 -6.29
#